data_AF-A0AAV4PH57-F1
#
_entry.id   AF-A0AAV4PH57-F1
#
_cell.length_a   1.000
_cell.length_b   1.000
_cell.length_c   1.000
_cell.angle_alpha   90.00
_cell.angle_beta   90.00
_cell.angle_gamma   90.00
#
_symmetry.space_group_name_H-M   'P 1'
#
loop_
_entity.id
_entity.type
_entity.pdbx_description
1 polymer ?
#
loop_
_entity_poly.entity_id
_entity_poly.type
_entity_poly.pdbx_seq_one_letter_code
_entity_poly.pdbx_strand_id
1 'polypeptide(L)'
;MEQRAFQTLTSFGLEILSNDSLTNYASTLLDLRIQDALGLREIQANALKECKKIRTLHITRAPKLKKITEGVFDAHFPSFKMLRIAHSGLEVIPNMNLLNTDPTIIAMM
;
A
#
# COMPACT_ATOMS: atom_id res chain seq x y z
N MET A 1 0.10 -24.25 11.22
CA MET A 1 0.52 -23.68 9.92
C MET A 1 -0.49 -22.62 9.53
N GLU A 2 -0.26 -21.35 9.91
CA GLU A 2 -1.09 -20.25 9.39
C GLU A 2 -0.76 -20.05 7.91
N GLN A 3 -1.74 -20.30 7.03
CA GLN A 3 -1.65 -19.89 5.64
C GLN A 3 -1.59 -18.37 5.61
N ARG A 4 -0.40 -17.80 5.32
CA ARG A 4 -0.24 -16.37 5.06
C ARG A 4 -1.05 -16.04 3.81
N ALA A 5 -2.22 -15.44 3.99
CA ALA A 5 -3.01 -14.89 2.89
C ALA A 5 -2.27 -13.69 2.30
N PHE A 6 -1.38 -13.94 1.34
CA PHE A 6 -0.80 -12.89 0.51
C PHE A 6 -1.83 -12.53 -0.55
N GLN A 7 -2.47 -11.36 -0.42
CA GLN A 7 -3.26 -10.84 -1.53
C GLN A 7 -2.30 -10.15 -2.51
N THR A 8 -1.76 -10.95 -3.42
CA THR A 8 -1.03 -10.44 -4.58
C THR A 8 -2.07 -9.91 -5.56
N LEU A 9 -2.17 -8.58 -5.67
CA LEU A 9 -3.01 -7.95 -6.68
C LEU A 9 -2.16 -7.76 -7.95
N THR A 10 -2.12 -8.78 -8.78
CA THR A 10 -1.46 -8.71 -10.09
C THR A 10 -2.40 -8.02 -11.07
N SER A 11 -2.41 -6.70 -11.06
CA SER A 11 -3.32 -5.94 -11.89
C SER A 11 -2.68 -5.57 -13.22
N PHE A 12 -2.92 -6.39 -14.24
CA PHE A 12 -2.82 -5.93 -15.62
C PHE A 12 -3.93 -4.89 -15.84
N GLY A 13 -3.56 -3.61 -15.96
CA GLY A 13 -4.49 -2.52 -16.27
C GLY A 13 -5.00 -1.65 -15.10
N LEU A 14 -4.48 -1.80 -13.88
CA LEU A 14 -4.78 -0.84 -12.80
C LEU A 14 -4.11 0.50 -13.11
N GLU A 15 -4.93 1.53 -13.34
CA GLU A 15 -4.43 2.90 -13.56
C GLU A 15 -4.43 3.75 -12.30
N ILE A 16 -5.39 3.52 -11.40
CA ILE A 16 -5.59 4.31 -10.17
C ILE A 16 -5.97 3.35 -9.05
N LEU A 17 -5.35 3.49 -7.89
CA LEU A 17 -5.80 2.85 -6.65
C LEU A 17 -6.59 3.89 -5.82
N SER A 18 -7.91 3.72 -5.75
CA SER A 18 -8.88 4.61 -5.09
C SER A 18 -9.33 4.09 -3.71
N ASN A 19 -10.11 4.89 -2.97
CA ASN A 19 -10.58 4.54 -1.61
C ASN A 19 -11.46 3.28 -1.55
N ASP A 20 -12.14 2.96 -2.63
CA ASP A 20 -13.10 1.87 -2.78
C ASP A 20 -12.45 0.60 -3.36
N SER A 21 -11.27 0.74 -3.96
CA SER A 21 -10.54 -0.35 -4.64
C SER A 21 -10.28 -1.57 -3.76
N LEU A 22 -10.18 -1.39 -2.43
CA LEU A 22 -9.81 -2.44 -1.48
C LEU A 22 -10.92 -2.77 -0.46
N THR A 23 -12.12 -2.19 -0.62
CA THR A 23 -13.23 -2.33 0.35
C THR A 23 -13.58 -3.79 0.66
N ASN A 24 -13.64 -4.64 -0.36
CA ASN A 24 -13.94 -6.08 -0.20
C ASN A 24 -12.86 -6.86 0.57
N TYR A 25 -11.67 -6.30 0.70
CA TYR A 25 -10.51 -6.95 1.32
C TYR A 25 -10.06 -6.25 2.61
N ALA A 26 -10.61 -5.08 2.93
CA ALA A 26 -10.12 -4.18 3.98
C ALA A 26 -9.92 -4.87 5.34
N SER A 27 -10.83 -5.75 5.74
CA SER A 27 -10.80 -6.45 7.04
C SER A 27 -9.80 -7.61 7.12
N THR A 28 -9.27 -8.07 5.98
CA THR A 28 -8.41 -9.25 5.86
C THR A 28 -7.07 -8.97 5.18
N LEU A 29 -6.90 -7.81 4.54
CA LEU A 29 -5.70 -7.46 3.78
C LEU A 29 -4.49 -7.30 4.71
N LEU A 30 -3.51 -8.19 4.57
CA LEU A 30 -2.25 -8.16 5.31
C LEU A 30 -1.11 -7.63 4.45
N ASP A 31 -0.99 -8.13 3.23
CA ASP A 31 0.08 -7.77 2.31
C ASP A 31 -0.55 -7.37 0.98
N LEU A 32 -0.29 -6.14 0.53
CA LEU A 32 -0.66 -5.66 -0.79
C LEU A 32 0.58 -5.62 -1.68
N ARG A 33 0.59 -6.46 -2.72
CA ARG A 33 1.62 -6.43 -3.75
C ARG A 33 1.02 -5.95 -5.06
N ILE A 34 1.58 -4.85 -5.58
CA ILE A 34 1.27 -4.28 -6.89
C ILE A 34 2.51 -4.48 -7.75
N GLN A 35 2.45 -5.40 -8.69
CA GLN A 35 3.58 -5.79 -9.55
C GLN A 35 3.19 -5.66 -11.01
N ASP A 36 4.14 -5.26 -11.86
CA ASP A 36 3.92 -5.12 -13.31
C ASP A 36 2.77 -4.15 -13.66
N ALA A 37 2.52 -3.17 -12.79
CA ALA A 37 1.47 -2.19 -12.95
C ALA A 37 1.93 -1.05 -13.87
N LEU A 38 2.17 -1.38 -15.15
CA LEU A 38 2.67 -0.46 -16.16
C LEU A 38 1.73 0.73 -16.43
N GLY A 39 0.44 0.56 -16.10
CA GLY A 39 -0.59 1.59 -16.23
C GLY A 39 -0.81 2.44 -14.98
N LEU A 40 -0.32 2.02 -13.81
CA LEU A 40 -0.63 2.70 -12.54
C LEU A 40 0.01 4.08 -12.52
N ARG A 41 -0.83 5.13 -12.42
CA ARG A 41 -0.42 6.53 -12.41
C ARG A 41 -0.44 7.14 -11.03
N GLU A 42 -1.40 6.73 -10.21
CA GLU A 42 -1.69 7.38 -8.93
C GLU A 42 -2.23 6.40 -7.88
N ILE A 43 -1.84 6.62 -6.63
CA ILE A 43 -2.53 6.10 -5.44
C ILE A 43 -3.21 7.28 -4.74
N GLN A 44 -4.53 7.26 -4.69
CA GLN A 44 -5.34 8.38 -4.18
C GLN A 44 -5.39 8.42 -2.66
N ALA A 45 -5.69 9.59 -2.11
CA ALA A 45 -5.95 9.77 -0.69
C ALA A 45 -6.94 8.72 -0.17
N ASN A 46 -6.71 8.21 1.04
CA ASN A 46 -7.56 7.21 1.69
C ASN A 46 -7.64 5.83 0.98
N ALA A 47 -6.85 5.55 -0.06
CA ALA A 47 -6.84 4.25 -0.76
C ALA A 47 -6.68 3.04 0.17
N LEU A 48 -5.95 3.22 1.28
CA LEU A 48 -5.68 2.17 2.26
C LEU A 48 -6.48 2.33 3.56
N LYS A 49 -7.31 3.37 3.71
CA LYS A 49 -7.84 3.84 5.00
C LYS A 49 -8.47 2.74 5.86
N GLU A 50 -9.25 1.87 5.23
CA GLU A 50 -9.99 0.78 5.90
C GLU A 50 -9.13 -0.48 6.14
N CYS A 51 -7.95 -0.57 5.54
CA CYS A 51 -7.07 -1.74 5.61
C CYS A 51 -6.26 -1.79 6.93
N LYS A 52 -6.92 -1.82 8.09
CA LYS A 52 -6.25 -1.69 9.41
C LYS A 52 -5.25 -2.79 9.75
N LYS A 53 -5.35 -3.95 9.10
CA LYS A 53 -4.45 -5.09 9.30
C LYS A 53 -3.27 -5.11 8.33
N ILE A 54 -3.17 -4.13 7.42
CA ILE A 54 -2.09 -4.09 6.43
C ILE A 54 -0.73 -3.97 7.12
N ARG A 55 0.20 -4.80 6.67
CA ARG A 55 1.57 -4.94 7.15
C ARG A 55 2.54 -4.46 6.08
N THR A 56 2.24 -4.78 4.83
CA THR A 56 3.13 -4.58 3.71
C THR A 56 2.43 -3.89 2.56
N LEU A 57 3.04 -2.84 2.03
CA LEU A 57 2.76 -2.32 0.70
C LEU A 57 4.02 -2.45 -0.16
N HIS A 58 3.97 -3.31 -1.18
CA HIS A 58 5.06 -3.51 -2.12
C HIS A 58 4.60 -3.15 -3.54
N ILE A 59 5.16 -2.08 -4.08
CA ILE A 59 4.92 -1.60 -5.44
C ILE A 59 6.20 -1.77 -6.24
N THR A 60 6.16 -2.55 -7.31
CA THR A 60 7.32 -2.77 -8.17
C THR A 60 6.94 -2.76 -9.64
N ARG A 61 7.85 -2.26 -10.48
CA ARG A 61 7.66 -2.15 -11.93
C ARG A 61 6.37 -1.38 -12.26
N ALA A 62 6.28 -0.16 -11.73
CA ALA A 62 5.18 0.78 -11.94
C ALA A 62 5.73 2.10 -12.52
N PRO A 63 6.28 2.09 -13.75
CA PRO A 63 7.01 3.23 -14.31
C PRO A 63 6.15 4.49 -14.51
N LYS A 64 4.83 4.34 -14.61
CA LYS A 64 3.91 5.48 -14.73
C LYS A 64 3.44 6.03 -13.39
N LEU A 65 3.76 5.39 -12.27
CA LEU A 65 3.32 5.85 -10.95
C LEU A 65 4.10 7.11 -10.60
N LYS A 66 3.46 8.27 -10.76
CA LYS A 66 4.09 9.57 -10.53
C LYS A 66 3.91 10.08 -9.12
N LYS A 67 2.76 9.75 -8.52
CA LYS A 67 2.33 10.31 -7.24
C LYS A 67 1.65 9.26 -6.37
N ILE A 68 2.01 9.28 -5.09
CA ILE A 68 1.18 8.77 -4.01
C ILE A 68 0.63 10.01 -3.31
N THR A 69 -0.69 10.18 -3.37
CA THR A 69 -1.35 11.41 -2.92
C THR A 69 -1.29 11.52 -1.40
N GLU A 70 -1.18 12.75 -0.90
CA GLU A 70 -1.28 13.04 0.54
C GLU A 70 -2.59 12.45 1.09
N GLY A 71 -2.57 11.95 2.32
CA GLY A 71 -3.73 11.22 2.86
C GLY A 71 -3.72 9.71 2.65
N VAL A 72 -2.78 9.14 1.88
CA VAL A 72 -2.62 7.67 1.80
C VAL A 72 -2.12 7.10 3.13
N PHE A 73 -1.17 7.77 3.76
CA PHE A 73 -0.55 7.35 5.01
C PHE A 73 -0.98 8.19 6.23
N ASP A 74 -1.99 9.05 6.06
CA ASP A 74 -2.55 9.88 7.14
C ASP A 74 -3.60 9.08 7.94
N ALA A 75 -3.22 7.90 8.41
CA ALA A 75 -4.08 7.02 9.16
C ALA A 75 -3.29 6.16 10.15
N HIS A 76 -4.01 5.66 11.16
CA HIS A 76 -3.48 4.62 12.02
C HIS A 76 -3.49 3.27 11.31
N PHE A 77 -2.29 2.74 11.06
CA PHE A 77 -2.02 1.41 10.54
C PHE A 77 -1.22 0.62 11.57
N PRO A 78 -1.88 0.06 12.60
CA PRO A 78 -1.20 -0.54 13.75
C PRO A 78 -0.24 -1.64 13.32
N SER A 79 -0.56 -2.38 12.26
CA SER A 79 0.21 -3.53 11.79
C SER A 79 1.30 -3.22 10.75
N PHE A 80 1.44 -1.96 10.28
CA PHE A 80 2.28 -1.62 9.14
C PHE A 80 3.77 -1.71 9.48
N LYS A 81 4.53 -2.39 8.61
CA LYS A 81 5.95 -2.71 8.82
C LYS A 81 6.82 -2.30 7.66
N MET A 82 6.29 -2.40 6.44
CA MET A 82 7.10 -2.29 5.24
C MET A 82 6.37 -1.55 4.13
N LEU A 83 7.04 -0.51 3.66
CA LEU A 83 6.76 0.14 2.38
C LEU A 83 7.95 -0.10 1.46
N ARG A 84 7.71 -0.69 0.29
CA ARG A 84 8.71 -0.82 -0.76
C ARG A 84 8.13 -0.31 -2.06
N ILE A 85 8.79 0.68 -2.63
CA ILE A 85 8.48 1.22 -3.95
C ILE A 85 9.76 1.14 -4.76
N ALA A 86 9.76 0.33 -5.83
CA ALA A 86 10.93 0.10 -6.66
C ALA A 86 10.57 0.12 -8.14
N HIS A 87 11.50 0.58 -8.98
CA HIS A 87 11.30 0.68 -10.43
C HIS A 87 9.98 1.40 -10.78
N SER A 88 9.73 2.53 -10.12
CA SER A 88 8.60 3.41 -10.36
C SER A 88 9.06 4.74 -10.96
N GLY A 89 8.11 5.49 -11.53
CA GLY A 89 8.35 6.86 -12.01
C GLY A 89 8.07 7.93 -10.96
N LEU A 90 8.15 7.58 -9.67
CA LEU A 90 7.70 8.43 -8.57
C LEU A 90 8.55 9.70 -8.52
N GLU A 91 7.89 10.86 -8.57
CA GLU A 91 8.57 12.16 -8.67
C GLU A 91 8.86 12.77 -7.29
N VAL A 92 8.09 12.36 -6.27
CA VAL A 92 8.16 12.89 -4.91
C VAL A 92 8.04 11.73 -3.91
N ILE A 93 8.86 11.75 -2.87
CA ILE A 93 8.77 10.78 -1.77
C ILE A 93 7.40 10.94 -1.07
N PRO A 94 6.64 9.86 -0.82
CA PRO A 94 5.32 9.98 -0.20
C PRO A 94 5.43 10.61 1.19
N ASN A 95 4.49 11.47 1.56
CA ASN A 95 4.41 12.02 2.91
C ASN A 95 4.04 10.91 3.89
N MET A 96 4.87 10.71 4.90
CA MET A 96 4.70 9.70 5.95
C MET A 96 4.58 10.31 7.36
N ASN A 97 4.53 11.64 7.48
CA ASN A 97 4.65 12.33 8.77
C ASN A 97 3.49 12.03 9.73
N LEU A 98 2.33 11.65 9.19
CA LEU A 98 1.13 11.32 9.96
C LEU A 98 0.89 9.80 10.04
N LEU A 99 1.83 8.98 9.58
CA LEU A 99 1.76 7.53 9.73
C LEU A 99 1.89 7.16 11.20
N ASN A 100 0.84 6.54 11.76
CA ASN A 100 0.85 6.02 13.13
C ASN A 100 0.80 4.49 13.12
N THR A 101 1.88 3.84 13.56
CA THR A 101 2.00 2.38 13.71
C THR A 101 2.10 1.98 15.17
N ASP A 102 1.85 0.71 15.49
CA ASP A 102 2.10 0.21 16.86
C ASP A 102 3.62 0.08 17.09
N PRO A 103 4.20 0.78 18.10
CA PRO A 103 5.64 0.74 18.36
C PRO A 103 6.15 -0.66 18.77
N THR A 104 5.29 -1.53 19.30
CA THR A 104 5.68 -2.89 19.72
C THR A 104 6.06 -3.78 18.53
N ILE A 105 5.66 -3.42 17.32
CA ILE A 105 5.95 -4.18 16.10
C ILE A 105 7.41 -4.10 15.68
N ILE A 106 8.07 -2.99 15.95
CA ILE A 106 9.49 -2.80 15.62
C ILE A 106 10.37 -3.53 16.65
N ALA A 107 9.91 -3.64 17.90
CA ALA A 107 10.62 -4.30 18.99
C ALA A 107 10.69 -5.84 18.87
N MET A 108 9.98 -6.45 17.92
CA MET A 108 9.96 -7.90 17.69
C MET A 108 10.70 -8.33 16.40
N MET A 109 11.43 -7.43 15.74
CA MET A 109 12.34 -7.73 14.62
C MET A 109 13.79 -7.72 15.07
#